data_AF-A0A1V6C571-F1
#
_entry.id   AF-A0A1V6C571-F1
#
_cell.length_a   1.000
_cell.length_b   1.000
_cell.length_c   1.000
_cell.angle_alpha   90.00
_cell.angle_beta   90.00
_cell.angle_gamma   90.00
#
_symmetry.space_group_name_H-M   'P 1'
#
loop_
_entity.id
_entity.type
_entity.pdbx_description
1 polymer ?
#
loop_
_entity_poly.entity_id
_entity_poly.type
_entity_poly.pdbx_seq_one_letter_code
_entity_poly.pdbx_strand_id
1 'polypeptide(L)'
;MNSFERIQKVIDYIEENLTVRINPDTACSQSGISTVHCYRMFHMLVGRSLMAYVRTRRMTEAAKKLRAGHESIIELALDCEYDSQEAFTRAFKSEFGVTPGTFRQNKPKIKEYNKVDLIEKYYDDSANSMQGDPKVKVLKWLPPIRVAYCNAIGKTPEKDAWNKLLDWAATNGLFDCPYRLFGFNNPSPQSGKDEYGYEVCITVEKDVTGTDEIKFKHLMGGHYAVMGTTLPNIEKDWKHFSTWLSLSKYEYGTHQCLEEHLTPPDRWDNETLEIDLYMPIKVKEKPMEKEIKEIKLDKMRVAHCRALSASPENDSWKIMKEWVTKNGILDLPGTKIFGFDNPCPEPDRSFYGFEHWVTVPDDVEPSSGVGIKEVEGGDYLILSSRLEDISENYKRLFRGFDKRKIDCREAPWIQELIFDKEDPDNQDLMELVLYAPFKRRN
;
A
#
# COMPACT_ATOMS: atom_id res chain seq x y z
N MET A 1 -10.09 -9.72 -10.50
CA MET A 1 -10.76 -9.81 -9.19
C MET A 1 -9.87 -10.61 -8.27
N ASN A 2 -9.68 -10.13 -7.05
CA ASN A 2 -8.98 -10.89 -6.02
C ASN A 2 -9.92 -11.88 -5.31
N SER A 3 -9.38 -12.71 -4.42
CA SER A 3 -10.13 -13.75 -3.70
C SER A 3 -11.33 -13.23 -2.89
N PHE A 4 -11.22 -12.07 -2.23
CA PHE A 4 -12.31 -11.51 -1.42
C PHE A 4 -13.53 -11.18 -2.28
N GLU A 5 -13.32 -10.51 -3.42
CA GLU A 5 -14.40 -10.17 -4.36
C GLU A 5 -15.04 -11.43 -4.96
N ARG A 6 -14.23 -12.46 -5.25
CA ARG A 6 -14.71 -13.74 -5.80
C ARG A 6 -15.60 -14.47 -4.80
N ILE A 7 -15.20 -14.54 -3.53
CA ILE A 7 -16.01 -15.18 -2.50
C ILE A 7 -17.22 -14.33 -2.12
N GLN A 8 -17.14 -12.99 -2.20
CA GLN A 8 -18.31 -12.14 -2.03
C GLN A 8 -19.41 -12.49 -3.04
N LYS A 9 -19.08 -12.71 -4.32
CA LYS A 9 -20.06 -13.15 -5.33
C LYS A 9 -20.73 -14.47 -4.98
N VAL A 10 -19.98 -15.41 -4.40
CA VAL A 10 -20.53 -16.70 -3.94
C VAL A 10 -21.53 -16.47 -2.80
N ILE A 11 -21.18 -15.59 -1.84
CA ILE A 11 -22.08 -15.22 -0.74
C ILE A 11 -23.34 -14.54 -1.27
N ASP A 12 -23.21 -13.59 -2.20
CA ASP A 12 -24.33 -12.87 -2.79
C ASP A 12 -25.30 -13.83 -3.48
N TYR A 13 -24.77 -14.74 -4.31
CA TYR A 13 -25.58 -15.78 -4.94
C TYR A 13 -26.30 -16.66 -3.92
N ILE A 14 -25.62 -17.08 -2.85
CA ILE A 14 -26.24 -17.87 -1.78
C ILE A 14 -27.39 -17.10 -1.13
N GLU A 15 -27.17 -15.84 -0.77
CA GLU A 15 -28.18 -15.00 -0.11
C GLU A 15 -29.41 -14.76 -1.00
N GLU A 16 -29.22 -14.55 -2.30
CA GLU A 16 -30.30 -14.40 -3.29
C GLU A 16 -31.11 -15.69 -3.50
N ASN A 17 -30.54 -16.85 -3.16
CA ASN A 17 -31.13 -18.16 -3.41
C ASN A 17 -31.45 -18.95 -2.13
N LEU A 18 -31.52 -18.30 -0.96
CA LEU A 18 -31.74 -19.00 0.32
C LEU A 18 -33.06 -19.79 0.38
N THR A 19 -34.08 -19.42 -0.39
CA THR A 19 -35.41 -20.06 -0.37
C THR A 19 -35.52 -21.26 -1.32
N VAL A 20 -34.51 -21.54 -2.12
CA VAL A 20 -34.49 -22.65 -3.09
C VAL A 20 -33.31 -23.56 -2.84
N ARG A 21 -33.34 -24.78 -3.41
CA ARG A 21 -32.24 -25.72 -3.25
C ARG A 21 -30.95 -25.22 -3.89
N ILE A 22 -29.92 -25.04 -3.08
CA ILE A 22 -28.60 -24.57 -3.53
C ILE A 22 -27.72 -25.77 -3.85
N ASN A 23 -27.31 -25.89 -5.11
CA ASN A 23 -26.18 -26.75 -5.47
C ASN A 23 -24.88 -25.99 -5.14
N PRO A 24 -24.02 -26.51 -4.25
CA PRO A 24 -22.85 -25.78 -3.80
C PRO A 24 -21.79 -25.61 -4.90
N ASP A 25 -21.74 -26.49 -5.90
CA ASP A 25 -20.85 -26.35 -7.05
C ASP A 25 -21.32 -25.21 -7.98
N THR A 26 -22.63 -25.02 -8.11
CA THR A 26 -23.23 -23.88 -8.84
C THR A 26 -23.01 -22.57 -8.10
N ALA A 27 -23.08 -22.57 -6.77
CA ALA A 27 -22.71 -21.39 -5.99
C ALA A 27 -21.22 -21.05 -6.18
N CYS A 28 -20.36 -22.07 -6.15
CA CYS A 28 -18.94 -21.87 -6.34
C CYS A 28 -18.56 -21.43 -7.76
N SER A 29 -19.29 -21.80 -8.81
CA SER A 29 -18.97 -21.33 -10.17
C SER A 29 -19.06 -19.82 -10.33
N GLN A 30 -19.79 -19.12 -9.44
CA GLN A 30 -19.88 -17.65 -9.43
C GLN A 30 -18.56 -16.95 -9.12
N SER A 31 -17.63 -17.65 -8.48
CA SER A 31 -16.30 -17.13 -8.14
C SER A 31 -15.33 -17.08 -9.33
N GLY A 32 -15.64 -17.79 -10.43
CA GLY A 32 -14.76 -17.91 -11.60
C GLY A 32 -13.48 -18.70 -11.33
N ILE A 33 -13.45 -19.51 -10.27
CA ILE A 33 -12.33 -20.40 -9.90
C ILE A 33 -12.82 -21.84 -9.74
N SER A 34 -11.89 -22.78 -9.59
CA SER A 34 -12.25 -24.18 -9.36
C SER A 34 -13.09 -24.36 -8.08
N THR A 35 -14.04 -25.28 -8.10
CA THR A 35 -14.93 -25.57 -6.98
C THR A 35 -14.19 -25.92 -5.68
N VAL A 36 -13.14 -26.76 -5.77
CA VAL A 36 -12.30 -27.14 -4.63
C VAL A 36 -11.65 -25.90 -4.01
N HIS A 37 -11.15 -24.99 -4.84
CA HIS A 37 -10.55 -23.75 -4.40
C HIS A 37 -11.59 -22.82 -3.75
N CYS A 38 -12.77 -22.69 -4.36
CA CYS A 38 -13.86 -21.91 -3.80
C CYS A 38 -14.27 -22.41 -2.40
N TYR A 39 -14.43 -23.73 -2.19
CA TYR A 39 -14.74 -24.26 -0.86
C TYR A 39 -13.66 -23.91 0.17
N ARG A 40 -12.38 -24.04 -0.20
CA ARG A 40 -11.25 -23.72 0.67
C ARG A 40 -11.25 -22.24 1.05
N MET A 41 -11.34 -21.35 0.06
CA MET A 41 -11.31 -19.89 0.29
C MET A 41 -12.56 -19.41 1.03
N PHE A 42 -13.73 -19.96 0.71
CA PHE A 42 -14.96 -19.67 1.43
C PHE A 42 -14.78 -20.00 2.91
N HIS A 43 -14.26 -21.20 3.23
CA HIS A 43 -14.01 -21.57 4.61
C HIS A 43 -13.01 -20.62 5.29
N MET A 44 -11.89 -20.29 4.64
CA MET A 44 -10.89 -19.38 5.19
C MET A 44 -11.44 -17.97 5.48
N LEU A 45 -12.21 -17.39 4.55
CA LEU A 45 -12.66 -16.00 4.66
C LEU A 45 -13.94 -15.85 5.50
N VAL A 46 -14.84 -16.83 5.43
CA VAL A 46 -16.14 -16.82 6.13
C VAL A 46 -16.04 -17.51 7.50
N GLY A 47 -15.03 -18.36 7.72
CA GLY A 47 -14.82 -19.08 8.97
C GLY A 47 -15.73 -20.29 9.17
N ARG A 48 -16.39 -20.77 8.11
CA ARG A 48 -17.20 -22.00 8.10
C ARG A 48 -17.36 -22.52 6.67
N SER A 49 -17.70 -23.80 6.53
CA SER A 49 -17.99 -24.37 5.21
C SER A 49 -19.23 -23.72 4.56
N LEU A 50 -19.26 -23.73 3.23
CA LEU A 50 -20.34 -23.15 2.42
C LEU A 50 -21.73 -23.65 2.85
N MET A 51 -21.89 -24.98 2.98
CA MET A 51 -23.19 -25.52 3.40
C MET A 51 -23.52 -25.27 4.88
N ALA A 52 -22.52 -25.10 5.74
CA ALA A 52 -22.77 -24.64 7.11
C ALA A 52 -23.27 -23.18 7.13
N TYR A 53 -22.73 -22.32 6.27
CA TYR A 53 -23.20 -20.95 6.07
C TYR A 53 -24.65 -20.92 5.60
N VAL A 54 -24.99 -21.64 4.52
CA VAL A 54 -26.36 -21.74 3.98
C VAL A 54 -27.36 -22.15 5.08
N ARG A 55 -27.07 -23.23 5.82
CA ARG A 55 -27.94 -23.70 6.91
C ARG A 55 -28.14 -22.64 7.98
N THR A 56 -27.06 -21.98 8.43
CA THR A 56 -27.13 -20.94 9.47
C THR A 56 -27.98 -19.75 9.02
N ARG A 57 -27.82 -19.33 7.76
CA ARG A 57 -28.55 -18.20 7.18
C ARG A 57 -30.04 -18.49 7.04
N ARG A 58 -30.41 -19.64 6.49
CA ARG A 58 -31.82 -20.10 6.45
C ARG A 58 -32.45 -20.15 7.83
N MET A 59 -31.73 -20.73 8.79
CA MET A 59 -32.19 -20.83 10.19
C MET A 59 -32.43 -19.45 10.82
N THR A 60 -31.59 -18.47 10.47
CA THR A 60 -31.74 -17.07 10.92
C THR A 60 -32.95 -16.40 10.29
N GLU A 61 -33.18 -16.57 8.98
CA GLU A 61 -34.38 -16.04 8.32
C GLU A 61 -35.66 -16.70 8.86
N ALA A 62 -35.64 -18.01 9.09
CA ALA A 62 -36.75 -18.72 9.74
C ALA A 62 -37.03 -18.18 11.16
N ALA A 63 -35.99 -17.87 11.94
CA ALA A 63 -36.16 -17.25 13.26
C ALA A 63 -36.83 -15.86 13.16
N LYS A 64 -36.48 -15.04 12.16
CA LYS A 64 -37.13 -13.74 11.93
C LYS A 64 -38.60 -13.92 11.57
N LYS A 65 -38.92 -14.83 10.66
CA LYS A 65 -40.30 -15.17 10.28
C LYS A 65 -41.12 -15.70 11.47
N LEU A 66 -40.52 -16.56 12.31
CA LEU A 66 -41.13 -17.06 13.56
C LEU A 66 -41.45 -15.92 14.53
N ARG A 67 -40.54 -14.95 14.68
CA ARG A 67 -40.73 -13.80 15.57
C ARG A 67 -41.86 -12.88 15.08
N ALA A 68 -42.02 -12.75 13.77
CA ALA A 68 -43.11 -12.01 13.13
C ALA A 68 -44.47 -12.73 13.27
N GLY A 69 -44.47 -14.07 13.35
CA GLY A 69 -45.64 -14.88 13.71
C GLY A 69 -46.52 -15.28 12.52
N HIS A 70 -46.02 -15.21 11.30
CA HIS A 70 -46.82 -15.40 10.08
C HIS A 70 -46.89 -16.86 9.58
N GLU A 71 -45.86 -17.67 9.83
CA GLU A 71 -45.73 -19.01 9.23
C GLU A 71 -45.83 -20.14 10.27
N SER A 72 -46.31 -21.31 9.82
CA SER A 72 -46.30 -22.53 10.64
C SER A 72 -44.87 -23.09 10.77
N ILE A 73 -44.61 -23.85 11.84
CA ILE A 73 -43.27 -24.44 12.06
C ILE A 73 -42.92 -25.45 10.94
N ILE A 74 -43.92 -26.15 10.39
CA ILE A 74 -43.72 -27.11 9.30
C ILE A 74 -43.34 -26.42 7.98
N GLU A 75 -43.98 -25.30 7.63
CA GLU A 75 -43.62 -24.52 6.43
C GLU A 75 -42.19 -24.00 6.52
N LEU A 76 -41.82 -23.46 7.69
CA LEU A 76 -40.46 -22.99 7.95
C LEU A 76 -39.40 -24.11 7.88
N ALA A 77 -39.77 -25.32 8.29
CA ALA A 77 -38.90 -26.48 8.16
C ALA A 77 -38.65 -26.81 6.68
N LEU A 78 -39.68 -26.79 5.85
CA LEU A 78 -39.59 -27.02 4.41
C LEU A 78 -38.77 -25.94 3.70
N ASP A 79 -39.02 -24.66 4.01
CA ASP A 79 -38.25 -23.51 3.50
C ASP A 79 -36.75 -23.63 3.85
N CYS A 80 -36.43 -24.26 4.97
CA CYS A 80 -35.06 -24.49 5.42
C CYS A 80 -34.43 -25.79 4.86
N GLU A 81 -35.14 -26.53 3.99
CA GLU A 81 -34.78 -27.86 3.48
C GLU A 81 -34.60 -28.94 4.56
N TYR A 82 -35.48 -28.95 5.56
CA TYR A 82 -35.58 -30.08 6.50
C TYR A 82 -36.73 -31.00 6.09
N ASP A 83 -36.44 -32.31 6.02
CA ASP A 83 -37.43 -33.34 5.67
C ASP A 83 -38.52 -33.54 6.74
N SER A 84 -38.34 -32.97 7.94
CA SER A 84 -39.30 -33.08 9.04
C SER A 84 -39.23 -31.89 10.00
N GLN A 85 -40.37 -31.58 10.64
CA GLN A 85 -40.45 -30.57 11.69
C GLN A 85 -39.57 -30.92 12.90
N GLU A 86 -39.42 -32.20 13.22
CA GLU A 86 -38.58 -32.69 14.31
C GLU A 86 -37.11 -32.40 14.04
N ALA A 87 -36.63 -32.65 12.82
CA ALA A 87 -35.25 -32.35 12.42
C ALA A 87 -34.98 -30.84 12.49
N PHE A 88 -35.89 -30.02 11.96
CA PHE A 88 -35.81 -28.57 12.07
C PHE A 88 -35.79 -28.11 13.54
N THR A 89 -36.68 -28.63 14.39
CA THR A 89 -36.77 -28.26 15.81
C THR A 89 -35.50 -28.57 16.57
N ARG A 90 -34.87 -29.74 16.31
CA ARG A 90 -33.57 -30.08 16.92
C ARG A 90 -32.47 -29.13 16.48
N ALA A 91 -32.37 -28.85 15.18
CA ALA A 91 -31.36 -27.94 14.65
C ALA A 91 -31.57 -26.50 15.15
N PHE A 92 -32.81 -26.00 15.14
CA PHE A 92 -33.18 -24.69 15.65
C PHE A 92 -32.81 -24.54 17.14
N LYS A 93 -33.11 -25.57 17.96
CA LYS A 93 -32.73 -25.58 19.37
C LYS A 93 -31.21 -25.64 19.58
N SER A 94 -30.49 -26.36 18.74
CA SER A 94 -29.02 -26.39 18.80
C SER A 94 -28.40 -25.03 18.48
N GLU A 95 -28.99 -24.27 17.54
CA GLU A 95 -28.47 -22.98 17.11
C GLU A 95 -28.87 -21.84 18.07
N PHE A 96 -30.12 -21.83 18.55
CA PHE A 96 -30.68 -20.73 19.34
C PHE A 96 -30.94 -21.05 20.82
N GLY A 97 -30.65 -22.28 21.25
CA GLY A 97 -30.82 -22.75 22.64
C GLY A 97 -32.27 -23.08 23.05
N VAL A 98 -33.28 -22.70 22.25
CA VAL A 98 -34.70 -22.90 22.54
C VAL A 98 -35.46 -23.47 21.35
N THR A 99 -36.62 -24.10 21.57
CA THR A 99 -37.45 -24.63 20.47
C THR A 99 -38.13 -23.51 19.68
N PRO A 100 -38.54 -23.75 18.42
CA PRO A 100 -39.26 -22.76 17.61
C PRO A 100 -40.54 -22.22 18.28
N GLY A 101 -41.28 -23.09 18.97
CA GLY A 101 -42.50 -22.71 19.69
C GLY A 101 -42.22 -21.77 20.87
N THR A 102 -41.22 -22.10 21.69
CA THR A 102 -40.78 -21.23 22.80
C THR A 102 -40.20 -19.91 22.28
N PHE A 103 -39.46 -19.96 21.17
CA PHE A 103 -38.90 -18.78 20.51
C PHE A 103 -40.00 -17.80 20.06
N ARG A 104 -41.07 -18.32 19.46
CA ARG A 104 -42.23 -17.54 19.02
C ARG A 104 -42.94 -16.83 20.18
N GLN A 105 -43.11 -17.53 21.31
CA GLN A 105 -43.81 -17.00 22.48
C GLN A 105 -42.98 -15.93 23.21
N ASN A 106 -41.71 -16.24 23.49
CA ASN A 106 -40.88 -15.43 24.39
C ASN A 106 -40.06 -14.37 23.66
N LYS A 107 -39.93 -14.46 22.34
CA LYS A 107 -39.14 -13.56 21.47
C LYS A 107 -37.76 -13.22 22.08
N PRO A 108 -36.98 -14.22 22.53
CA PRO A 108 -35.71 -13.96 23.19
C PRO A 108 -34.75 -13.22 22.25
N LYS A 109 -33.88 -12.39 22.83
CA LYS A 109 -32.72 -11.86 22.10
C LYS A 109 -31.78 -13.02 21.81
N ILE A 110 -31.43 -13.21 20.54
CA ILE A 110 -30.51 -14.24 20.08
C ILE A 110 -29.41 -13.61 19.25
N LYS A 111 -28.30 -14.34 19.09
CA LYS A 111 -27.26 -14.00 18.12
C LYS A 111 -27.84 -14.17 16.71
N GLU A 112 -28.08 -13.05 16.04
CA GLU A 112 -28.50 -13.06 14.64
C GLU A 112 -27.26 -13.25 13.76
N TYR A 113 -27.28 -14.25 12.88
CA TYR A 113 -26.22 -14.46 11.90
C TYR A 113 -26.60 -13.72 10.63
N ASN A 114 -26.15 -12.47 10.56
CA ASN A 114 -26.34 -11.64 9.37
C ASN A 114 -25.53 -12.16 8.19
N LYS A 115 -25.92 -11.71 6.99
CA LYS A 115 -25.12 -11.87 5.78
C LYS A 115 -23.68 -11.46 6.09
N VAL A 116 -22.73 -12.31 5.71
CA VAL A 116 -21.32 -11.93 5.76
C VAL A 116 -21.04 -11.01 4.58
N ASP A 117 -20.50 -9.83 4.87
CA ASP A 117 -20.00 -8.92 3.86
C ASP A 117 -18.48 -8.84 3.99
N LEU A 118 -17.78 -9.53 3.09
CA LEU A 118 -16.32 -9.55 3.07
C LEU A 118 -15.75 -8.20 2.64
N ILE A 119 -16.47 -7.45 1.82
CA ILE A 119 -16.03 -6.14 1.34
C ILE A 119 -16.09 -5.16 2.50
N GLU A 120 -17.23 -5.05 3.19
CA GLU A 120 -17.35 -4.22 4.38
C GLU A 120 -16.39 -4.67 5.48
N LYS A 121 -16.21 -5.98 5.67
CA LYS A 121 -15.33 -6.52 6.72
C LYS A 121 -13.86 -6.20 6.46
N TYR A 122 -13.38 -6.38 5.23
CA TYR A 122 -11.95 -6.33 4.94
C TYR A 122 -11.49 -5.06 4.23
N TYR A 123 -12.34 -4.35 3.51
CA TYR A 123 -11.93 -3.22 2.66
C TYR A 123 -12.22 -1.86 3.29
N ASP A 124 -11.31 -0.91 3.08
CA ASP A 124 -11.54 0.48 3.46
C ASP A 124 -12.35 1.21 2.37
N ASP A 125 -13.66 1.34 2.59
CA ASP A 125 -14.57 2.03 1.66
C ASP A 125 -14.17 3.49 1.38
N SER A 126 -13.51 4.16 2.34
CA SER A 126 -13.03 5.54 2.14
C SER A 126 -11.83 5.61 1.18
N ALA A 127 -11.08 4.52 1.05
CA ALA A 127 -9.98 4.39 0.11
C ALA A 127 -10.47 4.01 -1.30
N ASN A 128 -11.60 3.31 -1.40
CA ASN A 128 -12.10 2.71 -2.64
C ASN A 128 -13.20 3.54 -3.35
N SER A 129 -13.69 4.63 -2.75
CA SER A 129 -14.89 5.37 -3.21
C SER A 129 -14.63 6.62 -4.06
N MET A 130 -13.38 7.06 -4.26
CA MET A 130 -13.07 8.24 -5.09
C MET A 130 -11.90 7.98 -6.04
N GLN A 131 -12.17 7.90 -7.36
CA GLN A 131 -11.17 7.95 -8.44
C GLN A 131 -9.99 6.95 -8.36
N GLY A 132 -10.12 5.89 -7.56
CA GLY A 132 -9.11 4.84 -7.41
C GLY A 132 -9.12 3.84 -8.56
N ASP A 133 -7.98 3.18 -8.77
CA ASP A 133 -7.87 2.08 -9.72
C ASP A 133 -8.82 0.93 -9.34
N PRO A 134 -9.74 0.50 -10.23
CA PRO A 134 -10.74 -0.51 -9.90
C PRO A 134 -10.13 -1.88 -9.58
N LYS A 135 -8.90 -2.15 -10.04
CA LYS A 135 -8.18 -3.42 -9.87
C LYS A 135 -7.50 -3.52 -8.49
N VAL A 136 -7.23 -2.39 -7.85
CA VAL A 136 -6.55 -2.32 -6.54
C VAL A 136 -7.57 -2.13 -5.42
N LYS A 137 -7.49 -2.96 -4.38
CA LYS A 137 -8.35 -2.88 -3.19
C LYS A 137 -7.52 -2.70 -1.93
N VAL A 138 -7.86 -1.70 -1.12
CA VAL A 138 -7.15 -1.47 0.16
C VAL A 138 -7.80 -2.27 1.28
N LEU A 139 -7.01 -3.14 1.93
CA LEU A 139 -7.41 -3.85 3.13
C LEU A 139 -7.30 -2.97 4.37
N LYS A 140 -8.29 -3.08 5.26
CA LYS A 140 -8.25 -2.49 6.61
C LYS A 140 -7.09 -3.04 7.41
N TRP A 141 -6.97 -4.36 7.49
CA TRP A 141 -5.91 -5.02 8.26
C TRP A 141 -5.91 -6.53 7.97
N LEU A 142 -4.72 -7.09 7.73
CA LEU A 142 -4.49 -8.52 7.76
C LEU A 142 -3.92 -8.89 9.15
N PRO A 143 -4.57 -9.77 9.93
CA PRO A 143 -4.05 -10.18 11.25
C PRO A 143 -2.77 -10.99 11.13
N PRO A 144 -1.95 -11.07 12.20
CA PRO A 144 -0.82 -11.99 12.24
C PRO A 144 -1.24 -13.43 11.95
N ILE A 145 -0.51 -14.12 11.07
CA ILE A 145 -0.82 -15.48 10.65
C ILE A 145 0.36 -16.38 10.99
N ARG A 146 0.10 -17.43 11.77
CA ARG A 146 1.10 -18.48 12.03
C ARG A 146 1.31 -19.30 10.77
N VAL A 147 2.56 -19.39 10.34
CA VAL A 147 2.96 -20.14 9.14
C VAL A 147 4.13 -21.08 9.43
N ALA A 148 4.14 -22.21 8.73
CA ALA A 148 5.36 -22.95 8.45
C ALA A 148 5.97 -22.37 7.17
N TYR A 149 7.30 -22.22 7.14
CA TYR A 149 8.00 -21.61 6.01
C TYR A 149 9.33 -22.29 5.73
N CYS A 150 9.79 -22.14 4.49
CA CYS A 150 11.17 -22.42 4.09
C CYS A 150 11.64 -21.40 3.07
N ASN A 151 12.96 -21.23 2.98
CA ASN A 151 13.61 -20.34 2.03
C ASN A 151 14.58 -21.13 1.15
N ALA A 152 14.68 -20.77 -0.12
CA ALA A 152 15.71 -21.26 -1.03
C ALA A 152 16.44 -20.07 -1.67
N ILE A 153 17.72 -20.27 -2.03
CA ILE A 153 18.54 -19.27 -2.73
C ILE A 153 19.11 -19.92 -3.98
N GLY A 154 19.04 -19.20 -5.11
CA GLY A 154 19.58 -19.66 -6.38
C GLY A 154 19.14 -18.77 -7.53
N LYS A 155 19.26 -19.28 -8.76
CA LYS A 155 18.82 -18.56 -9.98
C LYS A 155 17.30 -18.63 -10.21
N THR A 156 16.67 -19.68 -9.71
CA THR A 156 15.22 -19.93 -9.77
C THR A 156 14.77 -20.63 -8.47
N PRO A 157 14.90 -19.96 -7.31
CA PRO A 157 14.69 -20.55 -5.99
C PRO A 157 13.25 -21.01 -5.71
N GLU A 158 12.26 -20.52 -6.45
CA GLU A 158 10.83 -20.77 -6.21
C GLU A 158 10.51 -22.26 -6.22
N LYS A 159 11.00 -22.99 -7.22
CA LYS A 159 10.70 -24.41 -7.38
C LYS A 159 11.23 -25.23 -6.21
N ASP A 160 12.46 -24.93 -5.78
CA ASP A 160 13.11 -25.64 -4.68
C ASP A 160 12.43 -25.35 -3.35
N ALA A 161 12.04 -24.09 -3.12
CA ALA A 161 11.30 -23.68 -1.93
C ALA A 161 9.93 -24.38 -1.89
N TRP A 162 9.17 -24.32 -2.98
CA TRP A 162 7.84 -24.93 -3.05
C TRP A 162 7.87 -26.45 -2.85
N ASN A 163 8.78 -27.17 -3.52
CA ASN A 163 8.86 -28.63 -3.38
C ASN A 163 9.06 -29.04 -1.91
N LYS A 164 10.01 -28.41 -1.22
CA LYS A 164 10.30 -28.72 0.19
C LYS A 164 9.08 -28.48 1.09
N LEU A 165 8.43 -27.32 0.96
CA LEU A 165 7.29 -26.98 1.80
C LEU A 165 6.09 -27.89 1.54
N LEU A 166 5.78 -28.16 0.26
CA LEU A 166 4.60 -28.92 -0.13
C LEU A 166 4.73 -30.40 0.24
N ASP A 167 5.91 -31.00 0.08
CA ASP A 167 6.17 -32.38 0.51
C ASP A 167 5.99 -32.56 2.02
N TRP A 168 6.53 -31.62 2.81
CA TRP A 168 6.34 -31.61 4.26
C TRP A 168 4.88 -31.38 4.63
N ALA A 169 4.17 -30.45 3.96
CA ALA A 169 2.78 -30.15 4.22
C ALA A 169 1.86 -31.34 3.92
N ALA A 170 2.11 -32.08 2.83
CA ALA A 170 1.40 -33.31 2.49
C ALA A 170 1.59 -34.38 3.57
N THR A 171 2.85 -34.61 3.99
CA THR A 171 3.20 -35.60 5.01
C THR A 171 2.54 -35.32 6.36
N ASN A 172 2.29 -34.04 6.67
CA ASN A 172 1.66 -33.60 7.92
C ASN A 172 0.14 -33.37 7.80
N GLY A 173 -0.50 -33.72 6.69
CA GLY A 173 -1.96 -33.60 6.52
C GLY A 173 -2.48 -32.16 6.63
N LEU A 174 -1.69 -31.19 6.14
CA LEU A 174 -2.09 -29.77 6.14
C LEU A 174 -3.12 -29.45 5.07
N PHE A 175 -3.18 -30.25 3.99
CA PHE A 175 -4.17 -30.08 2.92
C PHE A 175 -5.57 -30.59 3.28
N ASP A 176 -5.71 -31.32 4.41
CA ASP A 176 -7.00 -31.81 4.92
C ASP A 176 -7.83 -30.72 5.60
N CYS A 177 -7.23 -29.57 5.87
CA CYS A 177 -7.87 -28.42 6.48
C CYS A 177 -7.73 -27.20 5.57
N PRO A 178 -8.55 -26.15 5.76
CA PRO A 178 -8.34 -24.90 5.05
C PRO A 178 -6.91 -24.37 5.25
N TYR A 179 -6.26 -23.98 4.16
CA TYR A 179 -4.90 -23.44 4.16
C TYR A 179 -4.76 -22.28 3.20
N ARG A 180 -3.76 -21.43 3.44
CA ARG A 180 -3.29 -20.39 2.53
C ARG A 180 -1.81 -20.60 2.24
N LEU A 181 -1.40 -20.26 1.03
CA LEU A 181 -0.04 -20.39 0.53
C LEU A 181 0.46 -19.01 0.15
N PHE A 182 1.62 -18.61 0.69
CA PHE A 182 2.24 -17.33 0.36
C PHE A 182 3.66 -17.55 -0.14
N GLY A 183 4.07 -16.75 -1.11
CA GLY A 183 5.45 -16.66 -1.59
C GLY A 183 5.91 -15.21 -1.62
N PHE A 184 7.21 -14.98 -1.45
CA PHE A 184 7.83 -13.67 -1.70
C PHE A 184 9.36 -13.79 -1.79
N ASN A 185 9.97 -12.84 -2.51
CA ASN A 185 11.43 -12.79 -2.62
C ASN A 185 12.10 -12.46 -1.27
N ASN A 186 13.05 -13.29 -0.84
CA ASN A 186 13.81 -13.10 0.40
C ASN A 186 15.19 -13.82 0.37
N PRO A 187 16.32 -13.13 0.12
CA PRO A 187 16.41 -11.70 -0.19
C PRO A 187 15.89 -11.39 -1.60
N SER A 188 15.44 -10.14 -1.79
CA SER A 188 15.00 -9.66 -3.10
C SER A 188 16.13 -9.67 -4.14
N PRO A 189 15.81 -9.84 -5.44
CA PRO A 189 16.78 -9.70 -6.53
C PRO A 189 17.54 -8.38 -6.46
N GLN A 190 18.85 -8.42 -6.69
CA GLN A 190 19.73 -7.25 -6.68
C GLN A 190 20.38 -7.05 -8.05
N SER A 191 20.50 -5.80 -8.48
CA SER A 191 21.20 -5.48 -9.73
C SER A 191 22.64 -6.01 -9.70
N GLY A 192 23.05 -6.71 -10.77
CA GLY A 192 24.38 -7.32 -10.88
C GLY A 192 24.57 -8.64 -10.13
N LYS A 193 23.52 -9.21 -9.52
CA LYS A 193 23.54 -10.57 -8.96
C LYS A 193 22.62 -11.50 -9.75
N ASP A 194 23.14 -12.69 -10.06
CA ASP A 194 22.39 -13.74 -10.78
C ASP A 194 21.52 -14.60 -9.86
N GLU A 195 21.67 -14.46 -8.54
CA GLU A 195 20.96 -15.24 -7.53
C GLU A 195 20.16 -14.35 -6.59
N TYR A 196 18.99 -14.86 -6.18
CA TYR A 196 18.10 -14.26 -5.20
C TYR A 196 17.50 -15.36 -4.33
N GLY A 197 16.75 -14.98 -3.29
CA GLY A 197 16.04 -15.94 -2.47
C GLY A 197 14.53 -15.86 -2.65
N TYR A 198 13.85 -16.96 -2.37
CA TYR A 198 12.39 -17.01 -2.37
C TYR A 198 11.91 -17.83 -1.17
N GLU A 199 11.05 -17.20 -0.38
CA GLU A 199 10.48 -17.80 0.79
C GLU A 199 9.02 -18.16 0.53
N VAL A 200 8.65 -19.39 0.92
CA VAL A 200 7.29 -19.90 0.80
C VAL A 200 6.75 -20.22 2.17
N CYS A 201 5.44 -19.99 2.35
CA CYS A 201 4.74 -20.15 3.61
C CYS A 201 3.42 -20.89 3.41
N ILE A 202 3.06 -21.74 4.38
CA ILE A 202 1.71 -22.33 4.50
C ILE A 202 1.16 -22.03 5.89
N THR A 203 -0.13 -21.70 5.98
CA THR A 203 -0.81 -21.46 7.27
C THR A 203 -0.91 -22.73 8.10
N VAL A 204 -0.69 -22.61 9.41
CA VAL A 204 -0.70 -23.77 10.31
C VAL A 204 -1.54 -23.49 11.56
N GLU A 205 -2.73 -24.08 11.59
CA GLU A 205 -3.62 -24.07 12.78
C GLU A 205 -3.41 -25.29 13.70
N LYS A 206 -2.84 -26.38 13.17
CA LYS A 206 -2.59 -27.61 13.92
C LYS A 206 -1.25 -27.54 14.68
N ASP A 207 -1.14 -28.33 15.74
CA ASP A 207 0.13 -28.60 16.39
C ASP A 207 0.92 -29.63 15.56
N VAL A 208 1.84 -29.14 14.74
CA VAL A 208 2.77 -29.92 13.92
C VAL A 208 4.20 -29.51 14.23
N THR A 209 5.15 -30.44 14.03
CA THR A 209 6.58 -30.22 14.28
C THR A 209 7.30 -29.96 12.97
N GLY A 210 8.20 -28.98 12.99
CA GLY A 210 9.02 -28.58 11.84
C GLY A 210 10.22 -29.48 11.65
N THR A 211 11.13 -29.06 10.79
CA THR A 211 12.42 -29.71 10.54
C THR A 211 13.54 -28.66 10.60
N ASP A 212 14.78 -29.06 10.31
CA ASP A 212 15.87 -28.09 10.15
C ASP A 212 15.62 -27.09 9.01
N GLU A 213 14.88 -27.52 7.98
CA GLU A 213 14.53 -26.73 6.80
C GLU A 213 13.17 -26.03 6.92
N ILE A 214 12.19 -26.67 7.59
CA ILE A 214 10.84 -26.13 7.78
C ILE A 214 10.72 -25.53 9.17
N LYS A 215 10.65 -24.20 9.22
CA LYS A 215 10.56 -23.42 10.46
C LYS A 215 9.20 -22.77 10.61
N PHE A 216 8.90 -22.24 11.79
CA PHE A 216 7.65 -21.51 12.04
C PHE A 216 7.92 -20.05 12.34
N LYS A 217 7.02 -19.20 11.88
CA LYS A 217 6.97 -17.79 12.27
C LYS A 217 5.55 -17.26 12.20
N HIS A 218 5.39 -16.01 12.61
CA HIS A 218 4.18 -15.25 12.31
C HIS A 218 4.50 -14.30 11.17
N LEU A 219 3.72 -14.36 10.09
CA LEU A 219 3.59 -13.22 9.20
C LEU A 219 2.81 -12.19 9.99
N MET A 220 3.44 -11.07 10.38
CA MET A 220 2.83 -10.10 11.29
C MET A 220 1.58 -9.43 10.71
N GLY A 221 1.37 -9.54 9.41
CA GLY A 221 0.25 -8.92 8.72
C GLY A 221 0.44 -7.40 8.63
N GLY A 222 -0.66 -6.66 8.56
CA GLY A 222 -0.62 -5.22 8.40
C GLY A 222 -1.66 -4.68 7.41
N HIS A 223 -1.48 -3.41 7.04
CA HIS A 223 -2.24 -2.80 5.96
C HIS A 223 -1.64 -3.19 4.62
N TYR A 224 -2.50 -3.64 3.72
CA TYR A 224 -2.12 -4.07 2.38
C TYR A 224 -3.05 -3.45 1.36
N ALA A 225 -2.49 -3.03 0.23
CA ALA A 225 -3.26 -2.99 -1.00
C ALA A 225 -3.21 -4.39 -1.63
N VAL A 226 -4.30 -4.84 -2.23
CA VAL A 226 -4.44 -6.17 -2.84
C VAL A 226 -4.93 -6.10 -4.27
N MET A 227 -4.35 -6.94 -5.12
CA MET A 227 -4.71 -7.07 -6.52
C MET A 227 -4.59 -8.51 -7.00
N GLY A 228 -5.61 -9.02 -7.68
CA GLY A 228 -5.56 -10.35 -8.31
C GLY A 228 -4.86 -10.32 -9.67
N THR A 229 -4.04 -11.35 -9.94
CA THR A 229 -3.25 -11.54 -11.16
C THR A 229 -3.17 -13.02 -11.55
N THR A 230 -2.46 -13.31 -12.65
CA THR A 230 -2.02 -14.66 -13.02
C THR A 230 -0.50 -14.67 -13.17
N LEU A 231 0.14 -15.83 -13.05
CA LEU A 231 1.61 -15.95 -13.16
C LEU A 231 2.19 -15.28 -14.43
N PRO A 232 1.62 -15.42 -15.64
CA PRO A 232 2.11 -14.70 -16.83
C PRO A 232 2.05 -13.17 -16.74
N ASN A 233 1.16 -12.63 -15.91
CA ASN A 233 0.93 -11.19 -15.78
C ASN A 233 1.61 -10.60 -14.54
N ILE A 234 2.29 -11.40 -13.73
CA ILE A 234 2.74 -11.01 -12.39
C ILE A 234 3.68 -9.80 -12.41
N GLU A 235 4.67 -9.77 -13.32
CA GLU A 235 5.60 -8.64 -13.43
C GLU A 235 4.91 -7.35 -13.89
N LYS A 236 4.01 -7.47 -14.86
CA LYS A 236 3.22 -6.35 -15.38
C LYS A 236 2.35 -5.77 -14.27
N ASP A 237 1.74 -6.63 -13.49
CA ASP A 237 0.85 -6.23 -12.41
C ASP A 237 1.62 -5.67 -11.21
N TRP A 238 2.80 -6.18 -10.87
CA TRP A 238 3.68 -5.51 -9.90
C TRP A 238 4.07 -4.09 -10.34
N LYS A 239 4.39 -3.87 -11.62
CA LYS A 239 4.66 -2.53 -12.17
C LYS A 239 3.45 -1.61 -12.09
N HIS A 240 2.27 -2.14 -12.41
CA HIS A 240 1.00 -1.44 -12.27
C HIS A 240 0.76 -1.04 -10.81
N PHE A 241 1.05 -1.95 -9.89
CA PHE A 241 0.91 -1.72 -8.46
C PHE A 241 1.82 -0.61 -7.96
N SER A 242 3.09 -0.59 -8.39
CA SER A 242 4.04 0.48 -8.08
C SER A 242 3.60 1.84 -8.64
N THR A 243 3.02 1.86 -9.84
CA THR A 243 2.46 3.07 -10.44
C THR A 243 1.26 3.58 -9.65
N TRP A 244 0.37 2.68 -9.24
CA TRP A 244 -0.75 3.05 -8.38
C TRP A 244 -0.25 3.62 -7.04
N LEU A 245 0.75 2.99 -6.42
CA LEU A 245 1.28 3.42 -5.13
C LEU A 245 1.82 4.85 -5.21
N SER A 246 2.62 5.18 -6.23
CA SER A 246 3.21 6.51 -6.40
C SER A 246 2.14 7.61 -6.54
N LEU A 247 1.04 7.32 -7.24
CA LEU A 247 -0.09 8.25 -7.44
C LEU A 247 -1.08 8.27 -6.26
N SER A 248 -1.06 7.26 -5.40
CA SER A 248 -2.01 7.13 -4.29
C SER A 248 -1.63 7.99 -3.08
N LYS A 249 -2.53 8.04 -2.09
CA LYS A 249 -2.27 8.60 -0.75
C LYS A 249 -1.40 7.68 0.14
N TYR A 250 -0.94 6.54 -0.39
CA TYR A 250 -0.17 5.53 0.34
C TYR A 250 1.26 5.46 -0.15
N GLU A 251 2.16 5.00 0.72
CA GLU A 251 3.55 4.67 0.43
C GLU A 251 3.87 3.27 0.94
N TYR A 252 5.05 2.74 0.62
CA TYR A 252 5.47 1.41 1.05
C TYR A 252 5.41 1.29 2.58
N GLY A 253 4.71 0.25 3.04
CA GLY A 253 4.70 -0.17 4.43
C GLY A 253 6.01 -0.86 4.83
N THR A 254 6.15 -1.16 6.12
CA THR A 254 7.37 -1.77 6.70
C THR A 254 7.39 -3.30 6.66
N HIS A 255 6.30 -3.94 6.26
CA HIS A 255 6.19 -5.40 6.16
C HIS A 255 6.48 -5.85 4.73
N GLN A 256 6.67 -7.16 4.52
CA GLN A 256 6.99 -7.72 3.20
C GLN A 256 5.79 -7.73 2.25
N CYS A 257 6.07 -7.66 0.95
CA CYS A 257 5.14 -8.08 -0.10
C CYS A 257 4.77 -9.56 0.07
N LEU A 258 3.55 -9.94 -0.32
CA LEU A 258 3.14 -11.34 -0.35
C LEU A 258 2.48 -11.65 -1.70
N GLU A 259 2.74 -12.85 -2.20
CA GLU A 259 2.07 -13.45 -3.34
C GLU A 259 1.26 -14.63 -2.80
N GLU A 260 -0.06 -14.47 -2.69
CA GLU A 260 -0.92 -15.56 -2.23
C GLU A 260 -1.32 -16.45 -3.40
N HIS A 261 -0.85 -17.70 -3.38
CA HIS A 261 -1.15 -18.68 -4.42
C HIS A 261 -2.55 -19.24 -4.21
N LEU A 262 -3.45 -18.90 -5.12
CA LEU A 262 -4.85 -19.28 -5.06
C LEU A 262 -5.06 -20.68 -5.64
N THR A 263 -4.42 -21.01 -6.75
CA THR A 263 -4.55 -22.35 -7.34
C THR A 263 -3.98 -23.44 -6.41
N PRO A 264 -4.68 -24.56 -6.19
CA PRO A 264 -4.13 -25.71 -5.46
C PRO A 264 -2.81 -26.24 -6.08
N PRO A 265 -1.83 -26.68 -5.28
CA PRO A 265 -0.53 -27.13 -5.80
C PRO A 265 -0.58 -28.26 -6.83
N ASP A 266 -1.54 -29.19 -6.69
CA ASP A 266 -1.76 -30.30 -7.64
C ASP A 266 -2.28 -29.84 -9.02
N ARG A 267 -2.59 -28.54 -9.16
CA ARG A 267 -3.13 -27.93 -10.38
C ARG A 267 -2.30 -26.75 -10.87
N TRP A 268 -1.07 -26.60 -10.38
CA TRP A 268 -0.21 -25.52 -10.86
C TRP A 268 0.22 -25.75 -12.30
N ASP A 269 -0.09 -24.78 -13.14
CA ASP A 269 0.45 -24.63 -14.48
C ASP A 269 0.87 -23.18 -14.68
N ASN A 270 1.78 -22.95 -15.62
CA ASN A 270 2.39 -21.63 -15.80
C ASN A 270 1.47 -20.61 -16.48
N GLU A 271 0.29 -21.01 -16.96
CA GLU A 271 -0.63 -20.16 -17.74
C GLU A 271 -1.82 -19.67 -16.91
N THR A 272 -2.32 -20.52 -16.00
CA THR A 272 -3.58 -20.29 -15.27
C THR A 272 -3.41 -20.12 -13.76
N LEU A 273 -2.17 -20.18 -13.23
CA LEU A 273 -1.90 -19.98 -11.81
C LEU A 273 -2.38 -18.60 -11.37
N GLU A 274 -3.45 -18.57 -10.56
CA GLU A 274 -4.04 -17.36 -10.01
C GLU A 274 -3.35 -16.98 -8.70
N ILE A 275 -3.07 -15.68 -8.55
CA ILE A 275 -2.32 -15.14 -7.43
C ILE A 275 -2.98 -13.84 -6.97
N ASP A 276 -3.09 -13.63 -5.66
CA ASP A 276 -3.35 -12.31 -5.10
C ASP A 276 -2.03 -11.66 -4.65
N LEU A 277 -1.72 -10.49 -5.21
CA LEU A 277 -0.58 -9.68 -4.81
C LEU A 277 -0.97 -8.79 -3.64
N TYR A 278 -0.14 -8.78 -2.60
CA TYR A 278 -0.30 -7.97 -1.41
C TYR A 278 0.88 -7.00 -1.32
N MET A 279 0.61 -5.72 -1.58
CA MET A 279 1.57 -4.63 -1.42
C MET A 279 1.43 -4.01 -0.02
N PRO A 280 2.47 -4.03 0.81
CA PRO A 280 2.43 -3.44 2.14
C PRO A 280 2.30 -1.93 1.99
N ILE A 281 1.35 -1.33 2.68
CA ILE A 281 1.09 0.10 2.59
C ILE A 281 1.06 0.76 3.97
N LYS A 282 1.42 2.03 4.00
CA LYS A 282 1.04 2.97 5.05
C LYS A 282 0.52 4.23 4.38
N VAL A 283 -0.33 4.98 5.06
CA VAL A 283 -0.75 6.30 4.56
C VAL A 283 0.52 7.15 4.49
N LYS A 284 0.78 7.77 3.32
CA LYS A 284 1.83 8.78 3.21
C LYS A 284 1.62 9.72 4.37
N GLU A 285 2.66 9.92 5.18
CA GLU A 285 2.60 11.04 6.10
C GLU A 285 2.18 12.23 5.26
N LYS A 286 1.03 12.84 5.58
CA LYS A 286 0.68 14.14 4.99
C LYS A 286 1.96 14.93 5.13
N PRO A 287 2.53 15.52 4.06
CA PRO A 287 3.73 16.32 4.20
C PRO A 287 3.43 17.23 5.36
N MET A 288 4.10 16.99 6.50
CA MET A 288 3.86 17.67 7.77
C MET A 288 3.59 19.09 7.36
N GLU A 289 2.41 19.68 7.56
CA GLU A 289 2.06 20.96 6.93
C GLU A 289 3.22 21.91 7.21
N LYS A 290 4.16 22.02 6.25
CA LYS A 290 5.47 22.60 6.56
C LYS A 290 5.11 24.06 6.67
N GLU A 291 5.12 24.55 7.91
CA GLU A 291 4.55 25.84 8.23
C GLU A 291 5.30 26.89 7.42
N ILE A 292 4.57 27.71 6.67
CA ILE A 292 5.18 28.83 5.96
C ILE A 292 5.60 29.85 7.02
N LYS A 293 6.92 30.01 7.19
CA LYS A 293 7.50 30.93 8.18
C LYS A 293 7.95 32.21 7.51
N GLU A 294 7.80 33.32 8.22
CA GLU A 294 8.42 34.60 7.88
C GLU A 294 9.81 34.64 8.50
N ILE A 295 10.83 34.92 7.70
CA ILE A 295 12.20 35.14 8.18
C ILE A 295 12.77 36.41 7.55
N LYS A 296 13.82 36.92 8.16
CA LYS A 296 14.64 37.98 7.60
C LYS A 296 16.04 37.43 7.32
N LEU A 297 16.46 37.48 6.06
CA LEU A 297 17.85 37.22 5.70
C LEU A 297 18.65 38.50 5.90
N ASP A 298 19.81 38.38 6.54
CA ASP A 298 20.79 39.45 6.61
C ASP A 298 21.49 39.63 5.26
N LYS A 299 22.16 40.77 5.10
CA LYS A 299 23.05 41.01 3.97
C LYS A 299 24.14 39.94 3.95
N MET A 300 24.42 39.41 2.77
CA MET A 300 25.37 38.30 2.59
C MET A 300 26.35 38.58 1.47
N ARG A 301 27.60 38.20 1.71
CA ARG A 301 28.65 38.12 0.69
C ARG A 301 28.63 36.73 0.08
N VAL A 302 28.44 36.64 -1.24
CA VAL A 302 28.33 35.35 -1.93
C VAL A 302 29.31 35.23 -3.08
N ALA A 303 29.93 34.07 -3.19
CA ALA A 303 30.51 33.59 -4.43
C ALA A 303 29.37 33.15 -5.37
N HIS A 304 29.43 33.53 -6.63
CA HIS A 304 28.39 33.19 -7.59
C HIS A 304 28.95 32.69 -8.92
N CYS A 305 28.27 31.71 -9.49
CA CYS A 305 28.57 31.16 -10.81
C CYS A 305 27.25 30.98 -11.57
N ARG A 306 27.20 31.46 -12.80
CA ARG A 306 26.04 31.36 -13.68
C ARG A 306 26.41 30.60 -14.94
N ALA A 307 25.58 29.64 -15.32
CA ALA A 307 25.68 28.94 -16.60
C ALA A 307 24.43 29.22 -17.46
N LEU A 308 24.60 29.08 -18.77
CA LEU A 308 23.52 29.18 -19.76
C LEU A 308 23.66 27.98 -20.71
N SER A 309 22.78 27.01 -20.59
CA SER A 309 22.84 25.76 -21.37
C SER A 309 21.50 25.01 -21.33
N ALA A 310 21.48 23.79 -21.86
CA ALA A 310 20.34 22.88 -21.72
C ALA A 310 20.23 22.25 -20.31
N SER A 311 21.28 22.35 -19.49
CA SER A 311 21.35 21.82 -18.12
C SER A 311 22.18 22.74 -17.21
N PRO A 312 21.80 24.02 -17.07
CA PRO A 312 22.62 25.05 -16.45
C PRO A 312 22.88 24.82 -14.96
N GLU A 313 22.03 24.09 -14.25
CA GLU A 313 22.22 23.68 -12.85
C GLU A 313 23.51 22.86 -12.73
N ASN A 314 23.64 21.81 -13.54
CA ASN A 314 24.80 20.92 -13.51
C ASN A 314 26.08 21.66 -13.91
N ASP A 315 26.00 22.50 -14.94
CA ASP A 315 27.17 23.21 -15.47
C ASP A 315 27.69 24.26 -14.48
N SER A 316 26.80 25.05 -13.88
CA SER A 316 27.17 26.04 -12.88
C SER A 316 27.60 25.39 -11.57
N TRP A 317 26.94 24.30 -11.15
CA TRP A 317 27.33 23.56 -9.95
C TRP A 317 28.69 22.88 -10.10
N LYS A 318 29.03 22.34 -11.29
CA LYS A 318 30.34 21.74 -11.52
C LYS A 318 31.47 22.74 -11.26
N ILE A 319 31.37 23.94 -11.84
CA ILE A 319 32.37 25.01 -11.64
C ILE A 319 32.40 25.45 -10.18
N MET A 320 31.23 25.63 -9.56
CA MET A 320 31.12 26.05 -8.17
C MET A 320 31.71 25.00 -7.22
N LYS A 321 31.38 23.70 -7.40
CA LYS A 321 31.83 22.56 -6.58
C LYS A 321 33.35 22.45 -6.58
N GLU A 322 33.98 22.54 -7.75
CA GLU A 322 35.46 22.55 -7.87
C GLU A 322 36.06 23.72 -7.09
N TRP A 323 35.48 24.92 -7.21
CA TRP A 323 35.99 26.11 -6.54
C TRP A 323 35.80 26.08 -5.01
N VAL A 324 34.62 25.74 -4.50
CA VAL A 324 34.36 25.68 -3.06
C VAL A 324 35.17 24.59 -2.37
N THR A 325 35.41 23.46 -3.05
CA THR A 325 36.26 22.37 -2.55
C THR A 325 37.71 22.85 -2.43
N LYS A 326 38.23 23.50 -3.48
CA LYS A 326 39.60 24.03 -3.48
C LYS A 326 39.85 25.07 -2.38
N ASN A 327 38.84 25.87 -2.05
CA ASN A 327 38.94 26.93 -1.03
C ASN A 327 38.46 26.48 0.36
N GLY A 328 38.07 25.21 0.55
CA GLY A 328 37.62 24.68 1.85
C GLY A 328 36.35 25.33 2.40
N ILE A 329 35.46 25.83 1.53
CA ILE A 329 34.31 26.66 1.93
C ILE A 329 33.14 25.81 2.46
N LEU A 330 32.94 24.61 1.94
CA LEU A 330 31.82 23.72 2.33
C LEU A 330 31.89 23.29 3.81
N ASP A 331 33.10 23.26 4.37
CA ASP A 331 33.34 22.84 5.76
C ASP A 331 33.16 24.00 6.76
N LEU A 332 33.04 25.24 6.28
CA LEU A 332 32.87 26.39 7.15
C LEU A 332 31.48 26.36 7.85
N PRO A 333 31.42 26.61 9.16
CA PRO A 333 30.15 26.70 9.87
C PRO A 333 29.25 27.81 9.30
N GLY A 334 28.00 27.47 9.01
CA GLY A 334 27.02 28.43 8.51
C GLY A 334 27.09 28.72 7.01
N THR A 335 27.92 28.00 6.24
CA THR A 335 27.90 28.08 4.78
C THR A 335 26.52 27.68 4.23
N LYS A 336 25.93 28.56 3.45
CA LYS A 336 24.69 28.33 2.72
C LYS A 336 24.95 28.29 1.22
N ILE A 337 24.23 27.40 0.54
CA ILE A 337 24.27 27.26 -0.91
C ILE A 337 22.88 27.54 -1.43
N PHE A 338 22.76 28.46 -2.36
CA PHE A 338 21.51 28.79 -3.02
C PHE A 338 21.58 28.53 -4.52
N GLY A 339 20.45 28.19 -5.12
CA GLY A 339 20.28 28.07 -6.56
C GLY A 339 18.97 28.73 -7.01
N PHE A 340 18.97 29.32 -8.20
CA PHE A 340 17.76 29.84 -8.84
C PHE A 340 17.97 30.06 -10.33
N ASP A 341 16.86 30.07 -11.07
CA ASP A 341 16.88 30.34 -12.50
C ASP A 341 17.26 31.80 -12.78
N ASN A 342 18.23 31.99 -13.67
CA ASN A 342 18.66 33.31 -14.11
C ASN A 342 19.34 33.26 -15.50
N PRO A 343 18.64 33.60 -16.61
CA PRO A 343 17.21 33.94 -16.66
C PRO A 343 16.30 32.70 -16.53
N CYS A 344 15.06 32.92 -16.12
CA CYS A 344 14.03 31.87 -16.04
C CYS A 344 13.82 31.15 -17.38
N PRO A 345 13.45 29.85 -17.36
CA PRO A 345 13.09 29.13 -18.57
C PRO A 345 11.94 29.80 -19.34
N GLU A 346 12.09 29.92 -20.66
CA GLU A 346 11.04 30.37 -21.57
C GLU A 346 10.52 29.15 -22.38
N PRO A 347 9.20 29.01 -22.60
CA PRO A 347 8.62 27.81 -23.24
C PRO A 347 9.16 27.47 -24.64
N ASP A 348 9.74 28.45 -25.34
CA ASP A 348 10.23 28.36 -26.72
C ASP A 348 11.76 28.27 -26.84
N ARG A 349 12.49 28.20 -25.72
CA ARG A 349 13.96 28.09 -25.71
C ARG A 349 14.42 26.73 -25.19
N SER A 350 15.36 26.12 -25.90
CA SER A 350 16.02 24.87 -25.51
C SER A 350 17.16 25.05 -24.51
N PHE A 351 17.37 26.27 -24.03
CA PHE A 351 18.36 26.62 -23.01
C PHE A 351 17.81 27.70 -22.09
N TYR A 352 18.25 27.68 -20.84
CA TYR A 352 17.93 28.68 -19.83
C TYR A 352 19.16 28.91 -18.96
N GLY A 353 19.09 29.84 -18.02
CA GLY A 353 20.20 30.12 -17.13
C GLY A 353 19.90 29.69 -15.70
N PHE A 354 20.96 29.31 -14.99
CA PHE A 354 20.90 28.99 -13.57
C PHE A 354 22.11 29.58 -12.88
N GLU A 355 21.89 30.13 -11.69
CA GLU A 355 22.94 30.76 -10.90
C GLU A 355 23.00 30.11 -9.51
N HIS A 356 24.19 29.64 -9.16
CA HIS A 356 24.52 29.16 -7.82
C HIS A 356 25.17 30.27 -7.01
N TRP A 357 24.74 30.44 -5.76
CA TRP A 357 25.37 31.28 -4.75
C TRP A 357 25.90 30.42 -3.61
N VAL A 358 27.07 30.76 -3.10
CA VAL A 358 27.62 30.17 -1.88
C VAL A 358 28.07 31.30 -0.98
N THR A 359 27.60 31.33 0.26
CA THR A 359 28.04 32.37 1.23
C THR A 359 29.52 32.21 1.53
N VAL A 360 30.27 33.31 1.53
CA VAL A 360 31.72 33.31 1.76
C VAL A 360 32.13 34.37 2.78
N PRO A 361 33.16 34.11 3.60
CA PRO A 361 33.77 35.13 4.46
C PRO A 361 34.42 36.27 3.66
N ASP A 362 34.78 37.36 4.34
CA ASP A 362 35.31 38.58 3.71
C ASP A 362 36.69 38.42 3.07
N ASP A 363 37.50 37.47 3.56
CA ASP A 363 38.88 37.21 3.12
C ASP A 363 38.97 36.31 1.88
N VAL A 364 37.83 35.81 1.37
CA VAL A 364 37.79 35.00 0.15
C VAL A 364 37.80 35.88 -1.08
N GLU A 365 38.77 35.67 -1.98
CA GLU A 365 38.95 36.44 -3.23
C GLU A 365 38.34 35.73 -4.45
N PRO A 366 37.88 36.47 -5.48
CA PRO A 366 37.31 35.88 -6.69
C PRO A 366 38.39 35.16 -7.51
N SER A 367 37.97 34.21 -8.36
CA SER A 367 38.87 33.52 -9.28
C SER A 367 38.22 33.25 -10.63
N SER A 368 38.98 32.78 -11.63
CA SER A 368 38.46 32.59 -12.99
C SER A 368 37.24 31.66 -13.01
N GLY A 369 36.06 32.20 -13.37
CA GLY A 369 34.79 31.48 -13.47
C GLY A 369 33.84 31.62 -12.27
N VAL A 370 34.29 32.17 -11.15
CA VAL A 370 33.47 32.42 -9.95
C VAL A 370 33.63 33.87 -9.50
N GLY A 371 32.55 34.64 -9.60
CA GLY A 371 32.48 36.02 -9.14
C GLY A 371 32.15 36.12 -7.66
N ILE A 372 32.37 37.28 -7.06
CA ILE A 372 31.92 37.59 -5.70
C ILE A 372 31.08 38.85 -5.74
N LYS A 373 29.95 38.85 -5.01
CA LYS A 373 29.07 40.01 -4.88
C LYS A 373 28.42 40.09 -3.51
N GLU A 374 27.99 41.29 -3.18
CA GLU A 374 27.11 41.56 -2.05
C GLU A 374 25.65 41.36 -2.48
N VAL A 375 24.89 40.60 -1.71
CA VAL A 375 23.45 40.44 -1.87
C VAL A 375 22.77 41.06 -0.66
N GLU A 376 21.93 42.06 -0.94
CA GLU A 376 21.11 42.68 0.09
C GLU A 376 20.13 41.65 0.67
N GLY A 377 19.98 41.67 1.99
CA GLY A 377 19.04 40.83 2.70
C GLY A 377 17.58 41.25 2.49
N GLY A 378 16.71 40.82 3.40
CA GLY A 378 15.31 41.27 3.46
C GLY A 378 14.36 40.17 3.94
N ASP A 379 13.07 40.45 3.83
CA ASP A 379 12.02 39.56 4.31
C ASP A 379 11.67 38.48 3.28
N TYR A 380 11.58 37.23 3.74
CA TYR A 380 11.25 36.06 2.94
C TYR A 380 10.21 35.18 3.64
N LEU A 381 9.31 34.61 2.86
CA LEU A 381 8.58 33.42 3.28
C LEU A 381 9.43 32.19 2.96
N ILE A 382 9.58 31.29 3.92
CA ILE A 382 10.26 30.02 3.72
C ILE A 382 9.34 28.82 3.84
N LEU A 383 9.65 27.80 3.04
CA LEU A 383 8.98 26.50 3.06
C LEU A 383 9.98 25.41 2.69
N SER A 384 10.24 24.45 3.59
CA SER A 384 11.08 23.30 3.23
C SER A 384 10.33 22.41 2.23
N SER A 385 11.07 21.81 1.31
CA SER A 385 10.55 21.05 0.17
C SER A 385 11.50 19.89 -0.15
N ARG A 386 11.00 18.93 -0.92
CA ARG A 386 11.82 17.99 -1.70
C ARG A 386 11.88 18.47 -3.15
N LEU A 387 12.81 17.92 -3.93
CA LEU A 387 12.99 18.28 -5.34
C LEU A 387 11.71 18.05 -6.17
N GLU A 388 11.04 16.92 -5.95
CA GLU A 388 9.79 16.54 -6.64
C GLU A 388 8.58 17.45 -6.32
N ASP A 389 8.62 18.16 -5.18
CA ASP A 389 7.51 18.98 -4.70
C ASP A 389 7.67 20.49 -4.97
N ILE A 390 8.79 20.92 -5.58
CA ILE A 390 9.13 22.35 -5.76
C ILE A 390 7.98 23.14 -6.40
N SER A 391 7.41 22.62 -7.49
CA SER A 391 6.36 23.30 -8.24
C SER A 391 5.12 23.58 -7.40
N GLU A 392 4.66 22.59 -6.62
CA GLU A 392 3.47 22.77 -5.79
C GLU A 392 3.76 23.66 -4.57
N ASN A 393 4.95 23.53 -3.97
CA ASN A 393 5.34 24.35 -2.84
C ASN A 393 5.57 25.82 -3.21
N TYR A 394 6.04 26.15 -4.42
CA TYR A 394 6.04 27.54 -4.91
C TYR A 394 4.62 28.10 -5.08
N LYS A 395 3.67 27.31 -5.61
CA LYS A 395 2.26 27.74 -5.67
C LYS A 395 1.69 27.98 -4.26
N ARG A 396 2.09 27.18 -3.26
CA ARG A 396 1.68 27.38 -1.86
C ARG A 396 2.25 28.68 -1.28
N LEU A 397 3.54 28.95 -1.49
CA LEU A 397 4.16 30.22 -1.09
C LEU A 397 3.45 31.41 -1.74
N PHE A 398 3.20 31.34 -3.04
CA PHE A 398 2.48 32.39 -3.78
C PHE A 398 1.05 32.62 -3.25
N ARG A 399 0.27 31.54 -3.03
CA ARG A 399 -1.06 31.63 -2.39
C ARG A 399 -1.00 32.18 -0.96
N GLY A 400 0.15 32.04 -0.29
CA GLY A 400 0.40 32.59 1.03
C GLY A 400 0.46 34.12 1.06
N PHE A 401 0.80 34.76 -0.06
CA PHE A 401 0.99 36.22 -0.12
C PHE A 401 -0.32 36.96 0.17
N ASP A 402 -1.41 36.58 -0.50
CA ASP A 402 -2.72 37.22 -0.30
C ASP A 402 -3.25 37.02 1.12
N LYS A 403 -3.09 35.81 1.67
CA LYS A 403 -3.50 35.50 3.05
C LYS A 403 -2.78 36.37 4.08
N ARG A 404 -1.52 36.72 3.80
CA ARG A 404 -0.64 37.50 4.69
C ARG A 404 -0.62 38.99 4.40
N LYS A 405 -1.35 39.46 3.37
CA LYS A 405 -1.36 40.86 2.91
C LYS A 405 0.04 41.39 2.59
N ILE A 406 0.83 40.58 1.88
CA ILE A 406 2.18 40.93 1.42
C ILE A 406 2.24 40.86 -0.10
N ASP A 407 3.20 41.56 -0.69
CA ASP A 407 3.49 41.53 -2.13
C ASP A 407 4.90 41.02 -2.39
N CYS A 408 5.15 40.52 -3.60
CA CYS A 408 6.51 40.14 -4.02
C CYS A 408 7.41 41.38 -4.02
N ARG A 409 8.59 41.25 -3.40
CA ARG A 409 9.66 42.25 -3.53
C ARG A 409 10.51 41.91 -4.76
N GLU A 410 11.15 42.93 -5.33
CA GLU A 410 12.17 42.77 -6.36
C GLU A 410 13.44 42.14 -5.76
N ALA A 411 13.47 40.81 -5.76
CA ALA A 411 14.58 39.97 -5.38
C ALA A 411 14.36 38.57 -5.99
N PRO A 412 15.41 37.75 -6.20
CA PRO A 412 15.22 36.40 -6.72
C PRO A 412 14.49 35.51 -5.71
N TRP A 413 13.68 34.60 -6.23
CA TRP A 413 13.20 33.45 -5.48
C TRP A 413 14.33 32.44 -5.44
N ILE A 414 14.83 32.14 -4.25
CA ILE A 414 16.05 31.34 -4.08
C ILE A 414 15.73 30.00 -3.41
N GLN A 415 16.53 28.99 -3.74
CA GLN A 415 16.40 27.64 -3.19
C GLN A 415 17.66 27.34 -2.40
N GLU A 416 17.57 27.24 -1.09
CA GLU A 416 18.70 26.78 -0.27
C GLU A 416 18.80 25.25 -0.36
N LEU A 417 19.96 24.77 -0.79
CA LEU A 417 20.23 23.35 -0.93
C LEU A 417 20.76 22.80 0.41
N ILE A 418 20.07 21.80 0.96
CA ILE A 418 20.49 21.11 2.18
C ILE A 418 21.00 19.72 1.78
N PHE A 419 22.32 19.61 1.65
CA PHE A 419 22.97 18.34 1.34
C PHE A 419 23.37 17.59 2.60
N ASP A 420 23.36 16.26 2.53
CA ASP A 420 24.14 15.47 3.46
C ASP A 420 25.62 15.69 3.18
N LYS A 421 26.37 16.09 4.20
CA LYS A 421 27.81 16.35 4.07
C LYS A 421 28.60 15.07 3.80
N GLU A 422 28.05 13.91 4.13
CA GLU A 422 28.69 12.61 3.89
C GLU A 422 28.43 12.06 2.48
N ASP A 423 27.34 12.48 1.82
CA ASP A 423 26.95 12.03 0.48
C ASP A 423 26.23 13.14 -0.35
N PRO A 424 26.98 14.15 -0.83
CA PRO A 424 26.41 15.34 -1.48
C PRO A 424 25.83 15.10 -2.88
N ASP A 425 26.04 13.91 -3.47
CA ASP A 425 25.55 13.56 -4.81
C ASP A 425 24.26 12.70 -4.76
N ASN A 426 23.74 12.41 -3.55
CA ASN A 426 22.52 11.64 -3.33
C ASN A 426 21.25 12.50 -3.45
N GLN A 427 20.67 12.51 -4.66
CA GLN A 427 19.48 13.30 -4.96
C GLN A 427 18.21 12.82 -4.23
N ASP A 428 18.14 11.55 -3.82
CA ASP A 428 16.98 10.96 -3.15
C ASP A 428 16.80 11.47 -1.71
N LEU A 429 17.87 11.98 -1.10
CA LEU A 429 17.87 12.56 0.25
C LEU A 429 17.96 14.09 0.25
N MET A 430 17.98 14.74 -0.92
CA MET A 430 18.18 16.18 -1.02
C MET A 430 16.94 16.94 -0.53
N GLU A 431 17.05 17.53 0.67
CA GLU A 431 16.10 18.52 1.15
C GLU A 431 16.48 19.91 0.67
N LEU A 432 15.49 20.78 0.51
CA LEU A 432 15.72 22.17 0.16
C LEU A 432 14.76 23.09 0.91
N VAL A 433 15.13 24.36 1.03
CA VAL A 433 14.26 25.40 1.56
C VAL A 433 14.00 26.42 0.47
N LEU A 434 12.72 26.61 0.13
CA LEU A 434 12.29 27.61 -0.83
C LEU A 434 12.13 28.96 -0.13
N TYR A 435 12.68 30.02 -0.74
CA TYR A 435 12.62 31.39 -0.24
C TYR A 435 11.86 32.28 -1.23
N ALA A 436 10.71 32.81 -0.79
CA ALA A 436 9.90 33.74 -1.57
C ALA A 436 10.04 35.17 -1.00
N PRO A 437 10.69 36.10 -1.70
CA PRO A 437 10.90 37.46 -1.20
C PRO A 437 9.60 38.25 -1.14
N PHE A 438 9.38 38.96 -0.04
CA PHE A 438 8.17 39.77 0.12
C PHE A 438 8.45 41.17 0.68
N LYS A 439 7.44 42.02 0.55
CA LYS A 439 7.29 43.29 1.25
C LYS A 439 5.86 43.39 1.80
N ARG A 440 5.68 44.03 2.95
CA ARG A 440 4.32 44.25 3.49
C ARG A 440 3.58 45.29 2.65
N ARG A 441 2.28 45.08 2.43
CA ARG A 441 1.41 46.12 1.87
C ARG A 441 1.36 47.27 2.89
N ASN A 442 1.58 48.49 2.42
CA ASN A 442 1.43 49.69 3.25
C ASN A 442 -0.02 49.92 3.65
#